data_AF-A0A365XYL9-F1
#
_entry.id   AF-A0A365XYL9-F1
#
_cell.length_a   1.000
_cell.length_b   1.000
_cell.length_c   1.000
_cell.angle_alpha   90.00
_cell.angle_beta   90.00
_cell.angle_gamma   90.00
#
_symmetry.space_group_name_H-M   'P 1'
#
loop_
_entity.id
_entity.type
_entity.pdbx_description
1 polymer ?
#
loop_
_entity_poly.entity_id
_entity_poly.type
_entity_poly.pdbx_seq_one_letter_code
_entity_poly.pdbx_strand_id
1 'polypeptide(L)'
;MFSQGNPILLTDAINTGLIDELHYDFRLLNSSCPGLKILVFETDVETDQYIDLYDIYAEDDIAGMIFNGHLHVRNAIIDYELDTYSAFLLVKGNLTCDNLVAGCTEIHVKGDVNVLHTFIGYYNHGEVHIEGDLHAGLWIEDDHHTTVNGKVNAVTFCRSWHIAAPDFTDWRDILLPEAAAELMKDDYLFSGNVDLIHKIKEGQPVFKQVLQHIRITLDDFYQLHQNNLYPPDMDKLTMVEDKWVVSCMRSGHLPGDQEHGSIFIMNHRADLSFFMMKENDHLICLCDEGDNEYEDIVRDSPQERELRRYFSRAQEIVSTKEKWNAQYKTAINKEELWHLIWMLNPTDDVEAFKLTATAIFNRVVLAAEYPYAYIHNTYQDDSEKRGLADAPAFSVPIALLDGLLSHGLLAEIPVHRPLADEITALNQLGTLYWNTTFQYPESYASTPIDAQYLQFVNSQLQQYEMGIIRLNPGIDNYILACIPLRELTAITEKMLLFKIQTDYLI
;
A
#
# COMPACT_ATOMS: atom_id res chain seq x y z
N MET A 1 26.91 1.85 -23.61
CA MET A 1 26.82 2.09 -22.15
C MET A 1 28.15 2.58 -21.57
N PHE A 2 29.25 1.84 -21.77
CA PHE A 2 30.58 2.10 -21.15
C PHE A 2 31.16 3.53 -21.33
N SER A 3 30.79 4.27 -22.38
CA SER A 3 31.26 5.65 -22.59
C SER A 3 30.66 6.69 -21.64
N GLN A 4 29.60 6.33 -20.90
CA GLN A 4 28.95 7.21 -19.91
C GLN A 4 29.48 6.99 -18.49
N GLY A 5 30.11 5.84 -18.23
CA GLY A 5 30.66 5.50 -16.92
C GLY A 5 32.03 6.15 -16.73
N ASN A 6 32.26 6.70 -15.54
CA ASN A 6 33.56 7.22 -15.14
C ASN A 6 34.42 6.04 -14.64
N PRO A 7 35.54 5.71 -15.31
CA PRO A 7 36.41 4.62 -14.86
C PRO A 7 37.24 5.05 -13.65
N ILE A 8 37.24 4.20 -12.62
CA ILE A 8 38.04 4.35 -11.40
C ILE A 8 38.84 3.06 -11.23
N LEU A 9 40.09 3.12 -10.75
CA LEU A 9 40.85 1.91 -10.45
C LEU A 9 40.21 1.17 -9.27
N LEU A 10 40.16 -0.16 -9.34
CA LEU A 10 39.66 -1.00 -8.24
C LEU A 10 40.42 -0.71 -6.93
N THR A 11 41.73 -0.51 -7.00
CA THR A 11 42.55 -0.10 -5.84
C THR A 11 42.05 1.18 -5.19
N ASP A 12 41.65 2.18 -5.99
CA ASP A 12 41.16 3.45 -5.47
C ASP A 12 39.78 3.27 -4.82
N ALA A 13 38.88 2.53 -5.46
CA ALA A 13 37.56 2.22 -4.92
C ALA A 13 37.62 1.50 -3.56
N ILE A 14 38.55 0.54 -3.41
CA ILE A 14 38.83 -0.15 -2.13
C ILE A 14 39.31 0.86 -1.09
N ASN A 15 40.24 1.75 -1.44
CA ASN A 15 40.84 2.70 -0.50
C ASN A 15 39.86 3.79 -0.05
N THR A 16 38.87 4.13 -0.89
CA THR A 16 37.85 5.15 -0.58
C THR A 16 36.61 4.57 0.09
N GLY A 17 36.51 3.24 0.22
CA GLY A 17 35.32 2.56 0.76
C GLY A 17 34.10 2.61 -0.15
N LEU A 18 34.31 2.75 -1.46
CA LEU A 18 33.21 2.91 -2.42
C LEU A 18 32.39 1.62 -2.61
N ILE A 19 32.99 0.48 -2.28
CA ILE A 19 32.46 -0.87 -2.45
C ILE A 19 32.40 -1.63 -1.10
N ASP A 20 32.42 -0.91 0.02
CA ASP A 20 32.43 -1.51 1.37
C ASP A 20 31.13 -2.25 1.72
N GLU A 21 30.05 -2.01 0.96
CA GLU A 21 28.77 -2.70 1.11
C GLU A 21 28.69 -4.03 0.37
N LEU A 22 29.69 -4.35 -0.45
CA LEU A 22 29.80 -5.60 -1.17
C LEU A 22 30.69 -6.59 -0.39
N HIS A 23 30.44 -7.89 -0.52
CA HIS A 23 31.08 -8.95 0.26
C HIS A 23 32.27 -9.61 -0.44
N TYR A 24 32.43 -9.46 -1.74
CA TYR A 24 33.60 -9.94 -2.48
C TYR A 24 34.94 -9.53 -1.84
N ASP A 25 35.94 -10.42 -1.89
CA ASP A 25 37.30 -10.09 -1.47
C ASP A 25 38.05 -9.31 -2.58
N PHE A 26 37.69 -8.03 -2.71
CA PHE A 26 38.30 -7.13 -3.69
C PHE A 26 39.80 -6.93 -3.49
N ARG A 27 40.33 -7.16 -2.28
CA ARG A 27 41.77 -7.07 -2.04
C ARG A 27 42.49 -8.26 -2.66
N LEU A 28 41.93 -9.47 -2.51
CA LEU A 28 42.43 -10.66 -3.19
C LEU A 28 42.32 -10.50 -4.71
N LEU A 29 41.17 -10.04 -5.21
CA LEU A 29 40.95 -9.80 -6.64
C LEU A 29 41.98 -8.80 -7.21
N ASN A 30 42.14 -7.64 -6.57
CA ASN A 30 43.11 -6.62 -6.99
C ASN A 30 44.56 -7.10 -6.91
N SER A 31 44.88 -8.00 -5.97
CA SER A 31 46.21 -8.60 -5.88
C SER A 31 46.50 -9.60 -7.00
N SER A 32 45.46 -10.29 -7.47
CA SER A 32 45.55 -11.31 -8.52
C SER A 32 45.52 -10.68 -9.92
N CYS A 33 44.70 -9.65 -10.09
CA CYS A 33 44.48 -8.93 -11.34
C CYS A 33 44.68 -7.41 -11.11
N PRO A 34 45.92 -6.93 -10.96
CA PRO A 34 46.17 -5.52 -10.72
C PRO A 34 45.80 -4.68 -11.96
N GLY A 35 45.09 -3.57 -11.73
CA GLY A 35 44.74 -2.61 -12.78
C GLY A 35 43.29 -2.70 -13.29
N LEU A 36 42.50 -3.64 -12.76
CA LEU A 36 41.06 -3.68 -12.99
C LEU A 36 40.40 -2.34 -12.63
N LYS A 37 39.34 -2.01 -13.38
CA LYS A 37 38.58 -0.77 -13.18
C LYS A 37 37.16 -1.05 -12.72
N ILE A 38 36.54 -0.07 -12.09
CA ILE A 38 35.11 0.00 -11.84
C ILE A 38 34.55 1.16 -12.65
N LEU A 39 33.35 0.99 -13.19
CA LEU A 39 32.65 2.05 -13.88
C LEU A 39 31.57 2.66 -12.97
N VAL A 40 31.62 3.97 -12.78
CA VAL A 40 30.65 4.69 -11.95
C VAL A 40 29.76 5.57 -12.80
N PHE A 41 28.45 5.40 -12.66
CA PHE A 41 27.41 6.15 -13.34
C PHE A 41 26.68 7.04 -12.32
N GLU A 42 26.80 8.36 -12.50
CA GLU A 42 26.28 9.35 -11.53
C GLU A 42 24.78 9.67 -11.70
N THR A 43 24.21 9.30 -12.84
CA THR A 43 22.80 9.54 -13.17
C THR A 43 22.11 8.23 -13.52
N ASP A 44 20.78 8.28 -13.66
CA ASP A 44 20.01 7.18 -14.23
C ASP A 44 20.56 6.76 -15.59
N VAL A 45 20.57 5.45 -15.85
CA VAL A 45 21.03 4.85 -17.09
C VAL A 45 19.92 4.04 -17.72
N GLU A 46 19.64 4.34 -18.98
CA GLU A 46 18.75 3.56 -19.84
C GLU A 46 19.55 3.00 -21.03
N THR A 47 19.42 1.70 -21.29
CA THR A 47 20.15 1.03 -22.38
C THR A 47 19.33 -0.13 -22.95
N ASP A 48 19.48 -0.40 -24.24
CA ASP A 48 18.99 -1.59 -24.93
C ASP A 48 20.10 -2.65 -25.10
N GLN A 49 21.31 -2.32 -24.66
CA GLN A 49 22.46 -3.22 -24.72
C GLN A 49 22.26 -4.39 -23.78
N TYR A 50 22.52 -5.57 -24.32
CA TYR A 50 22.76 -6.78 -23.57
C TYR A 50 24.00 -6.61 -22.66
N ILE A 51 23.89 -7.02 -21.40
CA ILE A 51 24.97 -6.92 -20.41
C ILE A 51 25.39 -8.33 -20.02
N ASP A 52 26.65 -8.64 -20.30
CA ASP A 52 27.29 -9.89 -19.91
C ASP A 52 28.35 -9.60 -18.85
N LEU A 53 28.05 -9.96 -17.61
CA LEU A 53 28.92 -9.59 -16.48
C LEU A 53 30.24 -10.35 -16.52
N TYR A 54 30.28 -11.53 -17.14
CA TYR A 54 31.52 -12.26 -17.32
C TYR A 54 32.38 -11.63 -18.41
N ASP A 55 31.83 -11.32 -19.59
CA ASP A 55 32.61 -10.68 -20.66
C ASP A 55 33.16 -9.31 -20.21
N ILE A 56 32.37 -8.54 -19.46
CA ILE A 56 32.80 -7.25 -18.89
C ILE A 56 34.03 -7.41 -18.00
N TYR A 57 34.10 -8.49 -17.22
CA TYR A 57 35.25 -8.80 -16.41
C TYR A 57 36.42 -9.34 -17.24
N ALA A 58 36.17 -10.36 -18.06
CA ALA A 58 37.19 -11.16 -18.74
C ALA A 58 37.81 -10.45 -19.95
N GLU A 59 37.02 -9.67 -20.70
CA GLU A 59 37.44 -9.05 -21.96
C GLU A 59 37.68 -7.53 -21.82
N ASP A 60 36.95 -6.85 -20.93
CA ASP A 60 37.03 -5.38 -20.78
C ASP A 60 37.87 -4.92 -19.56
N ASP A 61 38.41 -5.85 -18.76
CA ASP A 61 39.16 -5.59 -17.52
C ASP A 61 38.36 -4.72 -16.50
N ILE A 62 37.04 -4.91 -16.43
CA ILE A 62 36.14 -4.19 -15.52
C ILE A 62 35.70 -5.12 -14.38
N ALA A 63 36.11 -4.81 -13.14
CA ALA A 63 35.73 -5.55 -11.95
C ALA A 63 34.25 -5.38 -11.56
N GLY A 64 33.60 -4.30 -11.99
CA GLY A 64 32.18 -4.07 -11.71
C GLY A 64 31.67 -2.69 -12.10
N MET A 65 30.37 -2.49 -11.89
CA MET A 65 29.66 -1.27 -12.25
C MET A 65 28.81 -0.76 -11.09
N ILE A 66 28.86 0.56 -10.87
CA ILE A 66 28.11 1.25 -9.81
C ILE A 66 27.18 2.27 -10.46
N PHE A 67 25.89 2.18 -10.16
CA PHE A 67 24.85 3.10 -10.60
C PHE A 67 24.32 3.87 -9.39
N ASN A 68 24.62 5.17 -9.31
CA ASN A 68 24.14 6.02 -8.22
C ASN A 68 22.64 6.37 -8.33
N GLY A 69 22.02 6.11 -9.47
CA GLY A 69 20.58 6.26 -9.72
C GLY A 69 19.91 4.95 -10.15
N HIS A 70 18.92 5.04 -11.03
CA HIS A 70 18.21 3.89 -11.61
C HIS A 70 18.97 3.25 -12.77
N LEU A 71 18.81 1.93 -12.93
CA LEU A 71 19.30 1.20 -14.10
C LEU A 71 18.12 0.54 -14.84
N HIS A 72 17.88 0.94 -16.08
CA HIS A 72 16.88 0.35 -16.97
C HIS A 72 17.55 -0.28 -18.19
N VAL A 73 17.53 -1.62 -18.25
CA VAL A 73 18.10 -2.41 -19.35
C VAL A 73 16.93 -3.03 -20.13
N ARG A 74 16.65 -2.58 -21.35
CA ARG A 74 15.64 -3.20 -22.23
C ARG A 74 16.18 -4.46 -22.92
N ASN A 75 16.81 -5.31 -22.13
CA ASN A 75 17.48 -6.54 -22.52
C ASN A 75 17.84 -7.38 -21.28
N ALA A 76 18.52 -8.50 -21.49
CA ALA A 76 19.03 -9.35 -20.42
C ALA A 76 20.32 -8.79 -19.79
N ILE A 77 20.43 -8.98 -18.47
CA ILE A 77 21.68 -8.92 -17.70
C ILE A 77 21.99 -10.35 -17.28
N ILE A 78 23.10 -10.90 -17.75
CA ILE A 78 23.44 -12.28 -17.42
C ILE A 78 24.90 -12.45 -17.03
N ASP A 79 25.10 -13.43 -16.16
CA ASP A 79 26.36 -14.03 -15.81
C ASP A 79 26.21 -15.54 -16.02
N TYR A 80 27.07 -16.12 -16.87
CA TYR A 80 27.08 -17.57 -17.14
C TYR A 80 28.26 -18.29 -16.48
N GLU A 81 29.07 -17.57 -15.69
CA GLU A 81 30.24 -18.14 -15.04
C GLU A 81 29.85 -19.10 -13.90
N LEU A 82 30.65 -20.14 -13.70
CA LEU A 82 30.37 -21.27 -12.81
C LEU A 82 31.46 -21.51 -11.76
N ASP A 83 32.61 -20.84 -11.82
CA ASP A 83 33.69 -21.08 -10.84
C ASP A 83 34.72 -19.92 -10.74
N THR A 84 34.47 -18.78 -11.38
CA THR A 84 35.37 -17.61 -11.25
C THR A 84 34.63 -16.28 -11.09
N TYR A 85 35.39 -15.19 -10.99
CA TYR A 85 34.84 -13.84 -10.83
C TYR A 85 34.11 -13.38 -12.09
N SER A 86 33.00 -12.69 -11.87
CA SER A 86 32.30 -11.87 -12.86
C SER A 86 32.22 -10.43 -12.34
N ALA A 87 31.92 -9.49 -13.24
CA ALA A 87 31.81 -8.09 -12.86
C ALA A 87 30.62 -7.89 -11.90
N PHE A 88 30.86 -7.32 -10.72
CA PHE A 88 29.76 -7.03 -9.78
C PHE A 88 28.86 -5.93 -10.31
N LEU A 89 27.62 -5.88 -9.80
CA LEU A 89 26.65 -4.84 -10.13
C LEU A 89 26.06 -4.21 -8.86
N LEU A 90 26.28 -2.91 -8.66
CA LEU A 90 25.71 -2.15 -7.55
C LEU A 90 24.77 -1.05 -8.08
N VAL A 91 23.50 -1.08 -7.71
CA VAL A 91 22.48 -0.11 -8.13
C VAL A 91 21.84 0.54 -6.90
N LYS A 92 22.02 1.85 -6.74
CA LYS A 92 21.49 2.61 -5.59
C LYS A 92 20.02 3.00 -5.72
N GLY A 93 19.45 2.90 -6.91
CA GLY A 93 18.01 3.02 -7.14
C GLY A 93 17.40 1.67 -7.54
N ASN A 94 16.30 1.74 -8.28
CA ASN A 94 15.64 0.59 -8.90
C ASN A 94 16.41 0.02 -10.10
N LEU A 95 16.33 -1.30 -10.26
CA LEU A 95 16.80 -2.04 -11.42
C LEU A 95 15.59 -2.53 -12.24
N THR A 96 15.64 -2.39 -13.55
CA THR A 96 14.68 -3.00 -14.47
C THR A 96 15.41 -3.71 -15.61
N CYS A 97 15.05 -4.95 -15.89
CA CYS A 97 15.60 -5.71 -17.02
C CYS A 97 14.61 -6.72 -17.61
N ASP A 98 14.91 -7.29 -18.78
CA ASP A 98 14.04 -8.32 -19.37
C ASP A 98 14.26 -9.68 -18.69
N ASN A 99 15.52 -10.06 -18.52
CA ASN A 99 15.96 -11.25 -17.79
C ASN A 99 17.15 -10.90 -16.91
N LEU A 100 17.23 -11.53 -15.75
CA LEU A 100 18.36 -11.44 -14.84
C LEU A 100 18.90 -12.85 -14.59
N VAL A 101 20.17 -13.08 -14.86
CA VAL A 101 20.84 -14.34 -14.49
C VAL A 101 22.10 -14.01 -13.69
N ALA A 102 22.17 -14.54 -12.47
CA ALA A 102 23.30 -14.42 -11.58
C ALA A 102 23.90 -15.80 -11.33
N GLY A 103 25.18 -15.95 -11.70
CA GLY A 103 25.97 -17.15 -11.44
C GLY A 103 26.93 -16.90 -10.27
N CYS A 104 28.18 -16.62 -10.59
CA CYS A 104 29.19 -16.27 -9.60
C CYS A 104 29.15 -14.80 -9.19
N THR A 105 28.47 -13.92 -9.93
CA THR A 105 28.42 -12.46 -9.70
C THR A 105 27.81 -12.06 -8.35
N GLU A 106 28.28 -10.94 -7.81
CA GLU A 106 27.61 -10.22 -6.72
C GLU A 106 26.77 -9.07 -7.29
N ILE A 107 25.47 -9.03 -6.97
CA ILE A 107 24.54 -7.98 -7.40
C ILE A 107 23.84 -7.38 -6.18
N HIS A 108 23.94 -6.07 -5.98
CA HIS A 108 23.24 -5.36 -4.90
C HIS A 108 22.38 -4.24 -5.47
N VAL A 109 21.08 -4.28 -5.16
CA VAL A 109 20.10 -3.25 -5.54
C VAL A 109 19.44 -2.67 -4.29
N LYS A 110 19.56 -1.35 -4.10
CA LYS A 110 18.98 -0.63 -2.95
C LYS A 110 17.48 -0.32 -3.11
N GLY A 111 16.99 -0.33 -4.35
CA GLY A 111 15.58 -0.13 -4.66
C GLY A 111 14.87 -1.41 -5.09
N ASP A 112 13.81 -1.25 -5.87
CA ASP A 112 13.02 -2.37 -6.41
C ASP A 112 13.70 -2.99 -7.63
N VAL A 113 13.55 -4.31 -7.78
CA VAL A 113 14.01 -5.07 -8.96
C VAL A 113 12.81 -5.52 -9.78
N ASN A 114 12.75 -5.08 -11.03
CA ASN A 114 11.68 -5.41 -11.97
C ASN A 114 12.25 -6.21 -13.15
N VAL A 115 12.06 -7.53 -13.15
CA VAL A 115 12.46 -8.43 -14.22
C VAL A 115 11.25 -8.80 -15.04
N LEU A 116 11.22 -8.49 -16.33
CA LEU A 116 10.04 -8.68 -17.16
C LEU A 116 9.67 -10.17 -17.32
N HIS A 117 10.68 -11.04 -17.39
CA HIS A 117 10.50 -12.45 -17.67
C HIS A 117 11.04 -13.33 -16.55
N THR A 118 12.35 -13.58 -16.50
CA THR A 118 12.92 -14.57 -15.59
C THR A 118 14.13 -14.04 -14.85
N PHE A 119 14.12 -14.23 -13.53
CA PHE A 119 15.29 -14.12 -12.68
C PHE A 119 15.81 -15.52 -12.33
N ILE A 120 17.09 -15.78 -12.57
CA ILE A 120 17.78 -17.03 -12.20
C ILE A 120 18.96 -16.69 -11.31
N GLY A 121 18.93 -17.11 -10.05
CA GLY A 121 20.11 -17.27 -9.22
C GLY A 121 20.55 -18.72 -9.28
N TYR A 122 21.77 -18.98 -9.77
CA TYR A 122 22.33 -20.33 -9.77
C TYR A 122 23.77 -20.32 -9.25
N TYR A 123 24.14 -21.42 -8.59
CA TYR A 123 25.50 -21.66 -8.06
C TYR A 123 25.95 -20.72 -6.93
N ASN A 124 26.69 -21.27 -5.96
CA ASN A 124 26.78 -20.69 -4.62
C ASN A 124 27.97 -19.75 -4.42
N HIS A 125 28.62 -19.31 -5.50
CA HIS A 125 29.80 -18.45 -5.45
C HIS A 125 29.50 -16.96 -5.66
N GLY A 126 28.25 -16.62 -5.98
CA GLY A 126 27.76 -15.24 -6.02
C GLY A 126 26.60 -15.01 -5.05
N GLU A 127 26.07 -13.79 -5.07
CA GLU A 127 24.88 -13.44 -4.32
C GLU A 127 24.12 -12.27 -4.93
N VAL A 128 22.81 -12.20 -4.63
CA VAL A 128 21.95 -11.09 -5.01
C VAL A 128 21.30 -10.51 -3.76
N HIS A 129 21.46 -9.22 -3.51
CA HIS A 129 20.81 -8.50 -2.41
C HIS A 129 19.86 -7.43 -2.94
N ILE A 130 18.59 -7.51 -2.56
CA ILE A 130 17.53 -6.58 -2.97
C ILE A 130 16.92 -5.96 -1.72
N GLU A 131 17.10 -4.65 -1.53
CA GLU A 131 16.54 -3.95 -0.37
C GLU A 131 15.05 -3.60 -0.54
N GLY A 132 14.56 -3.48 -1.78
CA GLY A 132 13.16 -3.22 -2.12
C GLY A 132 12.36 -4.47 -2.50
N ASP A 133 11.31 -4.27 -3.31
CA ASP A 133 10.44 -5.34 -3.81
C ASP A 133 11.08 -6.04 -5.04
N LEU A 134 10.87 -7.35 -5.17
CA LEU A 134 11.19 -8.15 -6.35
C LEU A 134 9.92 -8.41 -7.16
N HIS A 135 9.92 -8.01 -8.43
CA HIS A 135 8.90 -8.37 -9.41
C HIS A 135 9.54 -9.19 -10.53
N ALA A 136 9.05 -10.41 -10.76
CA ALA A 136 9.48 -11.25 -11.88
C ALA A 136 8.34 -12.15 -12.38
N GLY A 137 8.40 -12.59 -13.64
CA GLY A 137 7.47 -13.64 -14.12
C GLY A 137 7.77 -15.00 -13.47
N LEU A 138 9.05 -15.35 -13.38
CA LEU A 138 9.57 -16.55 -12.72
C LEU A 138 10.90 -16.21 -12.04
N TRP A 139 11.05 -16.62 -10.77
CA TRP A 139 12.30 -16.62 -10.03
C TRP A 139 12.75 -18.07 -9.78
N ILE A 140 13.92 -18.42 -10.31
CA ILE A 140 14.57 -19.71 -10.11
C ILE A 140 15.74 -19.51 -9.17
N GLU A 141 15.72 -20.16 -8.02
CA GLU A 141 16.83 -20.17 -7.06
C GLU A 141 17.37 -21.61 -6.91
N ASP A 142 18.53 -21.86 -7.48
CA ASP A 142 19.15 -23.20 -7.51
C ASP A 142 20.60 -23.12 -7.07
N ASP A 143 20.78 -23.32 -5.77
CA ASP A 143 22.08 -23.23 -5.08
C ASP A 143 22.75 -21.85 -5.11
N HIS A 144 21.97 -20.76 -5.12
CA HIS A 144 22.48 -19.39 -5.06
C HIS A 144 22.05 -18.69 -3.77
N HIS A 145 22.68 -17.54 -3.46
CA HIS A 145 22.36 -16.76 -2.28
C HIS A 145 21.64 -15.47 -2.65
N THR A 146 20.31 -15.52 -2.78
CA THR A 146 19.49 -14.32 -2.98
C THR A 146 18.75 -13.90 -1.71
N THR A 147 18.86 -12.63 -1.32
CA THR A 147 18.09 -11.99 -0.24
C THR A 147 17.19 -10.88 -0.79
N VAL A 148 15.91 -10.90 -0.43
CA VAL A 148 14.93 -9.84 -0.75
C VAL A 148 14.33 -9.32 0.56
N ASN A 149 14.51 -8.03 0.85
CA ASN A 149 13.98 -7.41 2.08
C ASN A 149 12.54 -6.90 1.92
N GLY A 150 12.10 -6.61 0.70
CA GLY A 150 10.73 -6.23 0.36
C GLY A 150 9.84 -7.42 -0.01
N LYS A 151 8.79 -7.15 -0.78
CA LYS A 151 7.82 -8.15 -1.25
C LYS A 151 8.36 -8.90 -2.47
N VAL A 152 8.11 -10.20 -2.51
CA VAL A 152 8.36 -11.04 -3.69
C VAL A 152 7.05 -11.21 -4.46
N ASN A 153 7.03 -10.74 -5.70
CA ASN A 153 5.93 -10.89 -6.65
C ASN A 153 6.44 -11.67 -7.86
N ALA A 154 6.63 -12.98 -7.69
CA ALA A 154 7.12 -13.88 -8.73
C ALA A 154 6.69 -15.32 -8.46
N VAL A 155 6.43 -16.09 -9.52
CA VAL A 155 6.37 -17.55 -9.38
C VAL A 155 7.76 -18.05 -9.03
N THR A 156 7.87 -18.98 -8.08
CA THR A 156 9.16 -19.40 -7.53
C THR A 156 9.50 -20.85 -7.86
N PHE A 157 10.77 -21.11 -8.16
CA PHE A 157 11.33 -22.45 -8.23
C PHE A 157 12.50 -22.57 -7.27
N CYS A 158 12.54 -23.64 -6.45
CA CYS A 158 13.72 -23.96 -5.66
C CYS A 158 13.83 -25.46 -5.30
N ARG A 159 15.07 -25.97 -5.34
CA ARG A 159 15.63 -27.19 -4.70
C ARG A 159 14.87 -27.68 -3.47
N SER A 160 15.02 -26.95 -2.35
CA SER A 160 14.31 -27.17 -1.07
C SER A 160 14.90 -26.40 0.14
N TRP A 161 15.77 -25.40 -0.04
CA TRP A 161 16.38 -24.71 1.12
C TRP A 161 16.65 -23.20 0.98
N HIS A 162 16.64 -22.62 -0.23
CA HIS A 162 16.89 -21.19 -0.40
C HIS A 162 15.61 -20.34 -0.43
N ILE A 163 14.51 -20.88 -0.94
CA ILE A 163 13.18 -20.26 -0.89
C ILE A 163 12.30 -21.07 0.06
N ALA A 164 11.64 -20.41 1.01
CA ALA A 164 10.63 -21.04 1.85
C ALA A 164 9.39 -21.34 1.00
N ALA A 165 8.97 -22.61 0.95
CA ALA A 165 7.77 -23.07 0.24
C ALA A 165 7.67 -22.60 -1.23
N PRO A 166 8.65 -22.93 -2.10
CA PRO A 166 8.62 -22.52 -3.51
C PRO A 166 7.42 -23.12 -4.24
N ASP A 167 6.97 -22.46 -5.30
CA ASP A 167 5.90 -22.98 -6.16
C ASP A 167 6.34 -24.28 -6.84
N PHE A 168 7.57 -24.35 -7.33
CA PHE A 168 8.05 -25.53 -8.03
C PHE A 168 9.37 -26.04 -7.43
N THR A 169 9.47 -27.36 -7.30
CA THR A 169 10.70 -28.03 -6.84
C THR A 169 11.27 -28.99 -7.89
N ASP A 170 10.46 -29.34 -8.90
CA ASP A 170 10.88 -30.16 -10.04
C ASP A 170 10.91 -29.30 -11.31
N TRP A 171 12.06 -29.29 -11.99
CA TRP A 171 12.28 -28.49 -13.19
C TRP A 171 11.30 -28.91 -14.31
N ARG A 172 10.80 -30.15 -14.28
CA ARG A 172 9.80 -30.68 -15.24
C ARG A 172 8.47 -29.93 -15.16
N ASP A 173 8.21 -29.29 -14.04
CA ASP A 173 6.99 -28.52 -13.85
C ASP A 173 7.08 -27.12 -14.48
N ILE A 174 8.28 -26.58 -14.64
CA ILE A 174 8.51 -25.23 -15.19
C ILE A 174 8.99 -25.21 -16.66
N LEU A 175 9.79 -26.21 -17.09
CA LEU A 175 10.32 -26.27 -18.46
C LEU A 175 9.27 -26.79 -19.47
N LEU A 176 9.32 -26.29 -20.71
CA LEU A 176 8.61 -26.89 -21.83
C LEU A 176 9.14 -28.33 -22.08
N PRO A 177 8.28 -29.31 -22.41
CA PRO A 177 8.72 -30.69 -22.65
C PRO A 177 9.83 -30.82 -23.70
N GLU A 178 9.79 -30.00 -24.75
CA GLU A 178 10.79 -29.98 -25.81
C GLU A 178 12.13 -29.41 -25.31
N ALA A 179 12.09 -28.32 -24.54
CA ALA A 179 13.27 -27.72 -23.92
C ALA A 179 13.89 -28.68 -22.89
N ALA A 180 13.06 -29.34 -22.08
CA ALA A 180 13.46 -30.40 -21.17
C ALA A 180 14.20 -31.55 -21.87
N ALA A 181 13.64 -32.06 -22.98
CA ALA A 181 14.25 -33.16 -23.72
C ALA A 181 15.61 -32.79 -24.36
N GLU A 182 15.80 -31.50 -24.67
CA GLU A 182 17.05 -30.97 -25.23
C GLU A 182 18.12 -30.73 -24.16
N LEU A 183 17.73 -30.04 -23.07
CA LEU A 183 18.64 -29.48 -22.06
C LEU A 183 18.99 -30.47 -20.94
N MET A 184 18.07 -31.39 -20.61
CA MET A 184 18.16 -32.23 -19.40
C MET A 184 18.68 -33.63 -19.70
N LYS A 185 19.88 -33.70 -20.31
CA LYS A 185 20.59 -34.97 -20.52
C LYS A 185 21.26 -35.48 -19.25
N ASP A 186 21.63 -34.58 -18.33
CA ASP A 186 22.12 -34.83 -16.98
C ASP A 186 21.42 -33.87 -15.99
N ASP A 187 20.91 -34.37 -14.85
CA ASP A 187 20.01 -33.65 -13.93
C ASP A 187 20.69 -32.60 -13.00
N TYR A 188 22.02 -32.47 -13.06
CA TYR A 188 22.79 -31.61 -12.14
C TYR A 188 22.80 -30.15 -12.61
N LEU A 189 22.40 -29.20 -11.74
CA LEU A 189 22.34 -27.74 -11.96
C LEU A 189 21.74 -27.29 -13.31
N PHE A 190 20.46 -27.56 -13.55
CA PHE A 190 19.82 -27.17 -14.82
C PHE A 190 19.76 -25.66 -15.05
N SER A 191 19.65 -24.91 -13.95
CA SER A 191 19.62 -23.45 -13.92
C SER A 191 20.93 -22.83 -14.45
N GLY A 192 22.07 -23.46 -14.18
CA GLY A 192 23.39 -23.13 -14.71
C GLY A 192 23.72 -23.77 -16.05
N ASN A 193 22.74 -24.38 -16.74
CA ASN A 193 22.97 -24.91 -18.08
C ASN A 193 23.17 -23.76 -19.07
N VAL A 194 24.37 -23.67 -19.65
CA VAL A 194 24.75 -22.60 -20.61
C VAL A 194 23.81 -22.54 -21.81
N ASP A 195 23.32 -23.68 -22.30
CA ASP A 195 22.35 -23.72 -23.42
C ASP A 195 20.98 -23.15 -22.99
N LEU A 196 20.57 -23.35 -21.73
CA LEU A 196 19.35 -22.72 -21.19
C LEU A 196 19.52 -21.19 -21.14
N ILE A 197 20.63 -20.72 -20.60
CA ILE A 197 20.93 -19.29 -20.48
C ILE A 197 21.00 -18.63 -21.87
N HIS A 198 21.62 -19.28 -22.86
CA HIS A 198 21.63 -18.79 -24.23
C HIS A 198 20.23 -18.71 -24.85
N LYS A 199 19.38 -19.72 -24.62
CA LYS A 199 17.99 -19.66 -25.09
C LYS A 199 17.22 -18.50 -24.46
N ILE A 200 17.42 -18.24 -23.16
CA ILE A 200 16.82 -17.09 -22.46
C ILE A 200 17.32 -15.77 -23.04
N LYS A 201 18.65 -15.66 -23.25
CA LYS A 201 19.29 -14.50 -23.89
C LYS A 201 18.68 -14.19 -25.26
N GLU A 202 18.43 -15.22 -26.06
CA GLU A 202 17.87 -15.08 -27.41
C GLU A 202 16.34 -14.88 -27.40
N GLY A 203 15.70 -14.85 -26.23
CA GLY A 203 14.26 -14.74 -26.08
C GLY A 203 13.50 -15.97 -26.57
N GLN A 204 14.17 -17.13 -26.67
CA GLN A 204 13.52 -18.38 -27.02
C GLN A 204 12.63 -18.86 -25.87
N PRO A 205 11.40 -19.35 -26.15
CA PRO A 205 10.53 -19.88 -25.11
C PRO A 205 11.11 -21.18 -24.56
N VAL A 206 11.45 -21.17 -23.27
CA VAL A 206 11.97 -22.35 -22.53
C VAL A 206 11.05 -22.76 -21.38
N PHE A 207 10.32 -21.81 -20.79
CA PHE A 207 9.39 -22.04 -19.70
C PHE A 207 7.94 -22.16 -20.21
N LYS A 208 7.10 -22.89 -19.47
CA LYS A 208 5.67 -22.96 -19.74
C LYS A 208 5.05 -21.57 -19.60
N GLN A 209 4.13 -21.21 -20.49
CA GLN A 209 3.54 -19.85 -20.54
C GLN A 209 2.53 -19.55 -19.42
N VAL A 210 2.05 -20.57 -18.70
CA VAL A 210 1.09 -20.43 -17.60
C VAL A 210 1.71 -21.00 -16.34
N LEU A 211 2.74 -20.33 -15.84
CA LEU A 211 3.23 -20.54 -14.50
C LEU A 211 2.44 -19.61 -13.58
N GLN A 212 1.86 -20.18 -12.53
CA GLN A 212 1.09 -19.47 -11.51
C GLN A 212 1.56 -19.98 -10.15
N HIS A 213 1.40 -19.17 -9.10
CA HIS A 213 1.57 -19.65 -7.75
C HIS A 213 0.72 -20.91 -7.56
N ILE A 214 1.35 -22.03 -7.19
CA ILE A 214 0.62 -23.30 -7.06
C ILE A 214 0.05 -23.50 -5.66
N ARG A 215 0.43 -22.65 -4.70
CA ARG A 215 -0.03 -22.71 -3.31
C ARG A 215 -0.24 -21.32 -2.75
N ILE A 216 -1.09 -21.23 -1.74
CA ILE A 216 -1.20 -20.07 -0.86
C ILE A 216 -0.37 -20.43 0.38
N THR A 217 0.70 -19.69 0.60
CA THR A 217 1.58 -19.86 1.76
C THR A 217 1.03 -19.11 2.97
N LEU A 218 1.62 -19.35 4.14
CA LEU A 218 1.30 -18.58 5.33
C LEU A 218 1.74 -17.11 5.18
N ASP A 219 2.82 -16.85 4.44
CA ASP A 219 3.29 -15.50 4.15
C ASP A 219 2.31 -14.77 3.23
N ASP A 220 1.78 -15.43 2.19
CA ASP A 220 0.72 -14.88 1.34
C ASP A 220 -0.50 -14.47 2.18
N PHE A 221 -0.92 -15.35 3.09
CA PHE A 221 -2.01 -15.08 4.01
C PHE A 221 -1.70 -13.83 4.86
N TYR A 222 -0.52 -13.74 5.49
CA TYR A 222 -0.17 -12.59 6.31
C TYR A 222 -0.07 -11.29 5.51
N GLN A 223 0.45 -11.33 4.28
CA GLN A 223 0.52 -10.16 3.42
C GLN A 223 -0.88 -9.59 3.14
N LEU A 224 -1.86 -10.46 2.88
CA LEU A 224 -3.24 -10.03 2.63
C LEU A 224 -3.94 -9.62 3.94
N HIS A 225 -3.71 -10.35 5.02
CA HIS A 225 -4.31 -10.16 6.35
C HIS A 225 -3.85 -8.89 7.05
N GLN A 226 -2.56 -8.56 6.95
CA GLN A 226 -1.91 -7.43 7.63
C GLN A 226 -1.76 -6.18 6.74
N ASN A 227 -2.67 -6.00 5.78
CA ASN A 227 -2.66 -4.87 4.87
C ASN A 227 -2.70 -3.50 5.58
N ASN A 228 -2.35 -2.44 4.84
CA ASN A 228 -2.18 -1.08 5.35
C ASN A 228 -3.49 -0.28 5.47
N LEU A 229 -4.65 -0.93 5.35
CA LEU A 229 -5.95 -0.26 5.45
C LEU A 229 -6.48 -0.19 6.88
N TYR A 230 -5.86 -0.91 7.82
CA TYR A 230 -6.30 -0.98 9.21
C TYR A 230 -5.88 0.23 10.04
N PRO A 231 -6.83 0.98 10.63
CA PRO A 231 -6.54 1.89 11.72
C PRO A 231 -6.24 1.12 13.03
N PRO A 232 -5.62 1.76 14.04
CA PRO A 232 -5.17 1.11 15.28
C PRO A 232 -6.24 0.34 16.07
N ASP A 233 -7.51 0.75 16.00
CA ASP A 233 -8.60 0.20 16.80
C ASP A 233 -9.61 -0.63 15.97
N MET A 234 -9.24 -1.06 14.77
CA MET A 234 -10.10 -1.86 13.90
C MET A 234 -9.56 -3.27 13.74
N ASP A 235 -10.42 -4.24 14.05
CA ASP A 235 -10.09 -5.66 13.93
C ASP A 235 -10.70 -6.32 12.69
N LYS A 236 -11.64 -5.65 12.01
CA LYS A 236 -12.29 -6.17 10.81
C LYS A 236 -12.34 -5.12 9.71
N LEU A 237 -11.92 -5.51 8.51
CA LEU A 237 -12.07 -4.73 7.30
C LEU A 237 -12.85 -5.55 6.27
N THR A 238 -13.89 -4.95 5.69
CA THR A 238 -14.63 -5.54 4.57
C THR A 238 -14.51 -4.67 3.33
N MET A 239 -14.22 -5.30 2.20
CA MET A 239 -14.03 -4.68 0.90
C MET A 239 -14.98 -5.34 -0.09
N VAL A 240 -15.69 -4.51 -0.85
CA VAL A 240 -16.66 -4.96 -1.84
C VAL A 240 -16.30 -4.36 -3.21
N GLU A 241 -16.17 -5.21 -4.23
CA GLU A 241 -15.87 -4.78 -5.60
C GLU A 241 -16.50 -5.74 -6.61
N ASP A 242 -17.34 -5.24 -7.53
CA ASP A 242 -17.89 -6.03 -8.64
C ASP A 242 -18.46 -7.42 -8.25
N LYS A 243 -19.19 -7.48 -7.13
CA LYS A 243 -19.79 -8.69 -6.53
C LYS A 243 -18.82 -9.61 -5.75
N TRP A 244 -17.57 -9.20 -5.62
CA TRP A 244 -16.62 -9.80 -4.70
C TRP A 244 -16.74 -9.16 -3.33
N VAL A 245 -16.65 -9.98 -2.29
CA VAL A 245 -16.52 -9.55 -0.90
C VAL A 245 -15.23 -10.16 -0.37
N VAL A 246 -14.33 -9.32 0.13
CA VAL A 246 -13.12 -9.73 0.82
C VAL A 246 -13.21 -9.16 2.24
N SER A 247 -13.19 -10.02 3.24
CA SER A 247 -13.18 -9.61 4.64
C SER A 247 -11.93 -10.15 5.31
N CYS A 248 -11.15 -9.27 5.91
CA CYS A 248 -10.00 -9.63 6.73
C CYS A 248 -10.35 -9.34 8.19
N MET A 249 -10.00 -10.26 9.10
CA MET A 249 -10.22 -10.11 10.54
C MET A 249 -8.92 -10.38 11.29
N ARG A 250 -8.38 -9.39 12.01
CA ARG A 250 -7.13 -9.50 12.79
C ARG A 250 -7.28 -10.40 14.00
N SER A 251 -8.41 -10.28 14.68
CA SER A 251 -8.77 -11.09 15.84
C SER A 251 -10.22 -11.57 15.65
N GLY A 252 -10.43 -12.86 15.88
CA GLY A 252 -11.75 -13.49 15.83
C GLY A 252 -11.90 -14.45 17.01
N HIS A 253 -13.08 -14.42 17.64
CA HIS A 253 -13.44 -15.41 18.66
C HIS A 253 -14.20 -16.55 17.98
N LEU A 254 -13.53 -17.69 17.78
CA LEU A 254 -14.25 -18.95 17.62
C LEU A 254 -14.63 -19.48 19.02
N PRO A 255 -15.76 -20.20 19.17
CA PRO A 255 -16.09 -20.85 20.45
C PRO A 255 -15.04 -21.93 20.75
N GLY A 256 -14.10 -21.66 21.66
CA GLY A 256 -13.02 -22.61 22.00
C GLY A 256 -11.63 -22.04 22.28
N ASP A 257 -11.46 -20.71 22.27
CA ASP A 257 -10.28 -19.97 22.76
C ASP A 257 -8.92 -20.32 22.10
N GLN A 258 -8.71 -19.76 20.90
CA GLN A 258 -7.48 -19.03 20.54
C GLN A 258 -7.87 -17.89 19.56
N GLU A 259 -7.18 -16.74 19.63
CA GLU A 259 -7.34 -15.66 18.66
C GLU A 259 -6.79 -16.11 17.30
N HIS A 260 -7.65 -16.26 16.31
CA HIS A 260 -7.23 -16.57 14.95
C HIS A 260 -7.54 -15.40 14.02
N GLY A 261 -6.50 -14.88 13.36
CA GLY A 261 -6.68 -14.03 12.20
C GLY A 261 -7.30 -14.83 11.06
N SER A 262 -8.22 -14.24 10.31
CA SER A 262 -8.91 -14.91 9.20
C SER A 262 -9.13 -14.01 7.99
N ILE A 263 -9.30 -14.66 6.84
CA ILE A 263 -9.67 -14.03 5.57
C ILE A 263 -10.85 -14.79 4.99
N PHE A 264 -11.89 -14.07 4.64
CA PHE A 264 -13.07 -14.56 3.95
C PHE A 264 -13.14 -13.93 2.55
N ILE A 265 -13.39 -14.75 1.53
CA ILE A 265 -13.50 -14.32 0.15
C ILE A 265 -14.76 -14.93 -0.44
N MET A 266 -15.68 -14.10 -0.95
CA MET A 266 -16.91 -14.55 -1.59
C MET A 266 -17.09 -13.90 -2.94
N ASN A 267 -17.66 -14.65 -3.88
CA ASN A 267 -18.18 -14.12 -5.12
C ASN A 267 -19.69 -14.39 -5.22
N HIS A 268 -20.51 -13.35 -5.13
CA HIS A 268 -21.96 -13.48 -5.18
C HIS A 268 -22.54 -14.00 -6.51
N ARG A 269 -21.76 -14.02 -7.60
CA ARG A 269 -22.22 -14.59 -8.88
C ARG A 269 -22.02 -16.10 -8.95
N ALA A 270 -20.94 -16.58 -8.33
CA ALA A 270 -20.61 -18.00 -8.31
C ALA A 270 -21.26 -18.74 -7.14
N ASP A 271 -21.76 -18.01 -6.15
CA ASP A 271 -22.27 -18.54 -4.88
C ASP A 271 -21.26 -19.47 -4.17
N LEU A 272 -19.99 -19.08 -4.30
CA LEU A 272 -18.84 -19.81 -3.79
C LEU A 272 -18.07 -18.89 -2.86
N SER A 273 -17.72 -19.40 -1.68
CA SER A 273 -16.92 -18.66 -0.72
C SER A 273 -15.81 -19.52 -0.13
N PHE A 274 -14.74 -18.83 0.26
CA PHE A 274 -13.57 -19.41 0.87
C PHE A 274 -13.29 -18.73 2.18
N PHE A 275 -12.88 -19.52 3.16
CA PHE A 275 -12.45 -19.05 4.47
C PHE A 275 -11.05 -19.59 4.76
N MET A 276 -10.16 -18.73 5.20
CA MET A 276 -8.79 -19.07 5.54
C MET A 276 -8.47 -18.59 6.94
N MET A 277 -7.78 -19.41 7.72
CA MET A 277 -7.32 -19.06 9.06
C MET A 277 -6.02 -19.77 9.39
N LYS A 278 -5.25 -19.19 10.32
CA LYS A 278 -4.05 -19.82 10.86
C LYS A 278 -4.41 -20.67 12.09
N GLU A 279 -4.01 -21.93 12.11
CA GLU A 279 -4.00 -22.78 13.31
C GLU A 279 -2.62 -23.45 13.48
N ASN A 280 -1.97 -23.27 14.63
CA ASN A 280 -0.68 -23.92 14.96
C ASN A 280 0.40 -23.84 13.85
N ASP A 281 0.58 -22.66 13.27
CA ASP A 281 1.52 -22.37 12.14
C ASP A 281 1.18 -23.09 10.81
N HIS A 282 -0.03 -23.62 10.70
CA HIS A 282 -0.59 -24.13 9.46
C HIS A 282 -1.74 -23.24 8.97
N LEU A 283 -1.85 -23.10 7.65
CA LEU A 283 -2.97 -22.44 7.00
C LEU A 283 -4.08 -23.47 6.79
N ILE A 284 -5.25 -23.19 7.35
CA ILE A 284 -6.48 -23.95 7.09
C ILE A 284 -7.29 -23.19 6.06
N CYS A 285 -7.74 -23.90 5.03
CA CYS A 285 -8.56 -23.34 3.97
C CYS A 285 -9.84 -24.18 3.84
N LEU A 286 -10.97 -23.49 3.92
CA LEU A 286 -12.30 -24.05 3.85
C LEU A 286 -13.05 -23.49 2.64
N CYS A 287 -13.91 -24.30 2.05
CA CYS A 287 -14.78 -23.94 0.94
C CYS A 287 -16.25 -24.12 1.32
N ASP A 288 -17.10 -23.19 0.93
CA ASP A 288 -18.57 -23.31 1.00
C ASP A 288 -19.15 -23.10 -0.40
N GLU A 289 -19.81 -24.14 -0.91
CA GLU A 289 -20.43 -24.18 -2.25
C GLU A 289 -21.93 -23.79 -2.24
N GLY A 290 -22.40 -23.10 -1.18
CA GLY A 290 -23.74 -22.48 -1.13
C GLY A 290 -24.71 -23.14 -0.15
N ASP A 291 -24.28 -24.17 0.58
CA ASP A 291 -25.09 -24.90 1.57
C ASP A 291 -24.85 -24.42 3.01
N ASN A 292 -23.96 -23.42 3.23
CA ASN A 292 -23.49 -22.95 4.54
C ASN A 292 -22.75 -24.04 5.36
N GLU A 293 -22.25 -25.08 4.70
CA GLU A 293 -21.35 -26.06 5.30
C GLU A 293 -19.95 -25.86 4.72
N TYR A 294 -18.98 -25.58 5.60
CA TYR A 294 -17.60 -25.40 5.22
C TYR A 294 -16.89 -26.75 5.20
N GLU A 295 -16.29 -27.09 4.06
CA GLU A 295 -15.49 -28.30 3.89
C GLU A 295 -13.99 -27.97 3.79
N ASP A 296 -13.15 -28.83 4.37
CA ASP A 296 -11.69 -28.73 4.24
C ASP A 296 -11.27 -28.90 2.78
N ILE A 297 -10.40 -28.00 2.30
CA ILE A 297 -9.89 -28.09 0.93
C ILE A 297 -8.79 -29.14 0.86
N VAL A 298 -9.08 -30.22 0.13
CA VAL A 298 -8.12 -31.28 -0.12
C VAL A 298 -7.06 -30.82 -1.13
N ARG A 299 -5.81 -31.23 -0.91
CA ARG A 299 -4.68 -30.95 -1.81
C ARG A 299 -4.93 -31.53 -3.21
N ASP A 300 -4.51 -30.78 -4.23
CA ASP A 300 -4.64 -31.06 -5.66
C ASP A 300 -6.10 -31.19 -6.14
N SER A 301 -7.06 -30.68 -5.36
CA SER A 301 -8.49 -30.68 -5.71
C SER A 301 -8.86 -29.55 -6.68
N PRO A 302 -10.01 -29.67 -7.39
CA PRO A 302 -10.61 -28.54 -8.10
C PRO A 302 -10.83 -27.31 -7.20
N GLN A 303 -11.22 -27.51 -5.94
CA GLN A 303 -11.45 -26.46 -4.97
C GLN A 303 -10.17 -25.68 -4.64
N GLU A 304 -9.03 -26.36 -4.54
CA GLU A 304 -7.73 -25.68 -4.32
C GLU A 304 -7.36 -24.77 -5.49
N ARG A 305 -7.69 -25.19 -6.73
CA ARG A 305 -7.49 -24.34 -7.93
C ARG A 305 -8.38 -23.10 -7.91
N GLU A 306 -9.65 -23.24 -7.53
CA GLU A 306 -10.55 -22.09 -7.42
C GLU A 306 -10.17 -21.18 -6.24
N LEU A 307 -9.77 -21.74 -5.09
CA LEU A 307 -9.26 -20.97 -3.96
C LEU A 307 -8.12 -20.06 -4.40
N ARG A 308 -7.14 -20.57 -5.16
CA ARG A 308 -6.03 -19.76 -5.68
C ARG A 308 -6.51 -18.59 -6.52
N ARG A 309 -7.45 -18.84 -7.43
CA ARG A 309 -8.06 -17.78 -8.26
C ARG A 309 -8.78 -16.73 -7.39
N TYR A 310 -9.49 -17.15 -6.36
CA TYR A 310 -10.18 -16.26 -5.43
C TYR A 310 -9.18 -15.46 -4.59
N PHE A 311 -8.10 -16.09 -4.16
CA PHE A 311 -7.02 -15.46 -3.40
C PHE A 311 -6.31 -14.38 -4.21
N SER A 312 -5.89 -14.70 -5.44
CA SER A 312 -5.28 -13.72 -6.34
C SER A 312 -6.21 -12.53 -6.59
N ARG A 313 -7.51 -12.78 -6.78
CA ARG A 313 -8.49 -11.71 -6.93
C ARG A 313 -8.62 -10.87 -5.65
N ALA A 314 -8.56 -11.50 -4.47
CA ALA A 314 -8.57 -10.76 -3.20
C ALA A 314 -7.32 -9.89 -3.03
N GLN A 315 -6.13 -10.39 -3.41
CA GLN A 315 -4.89 -9.60 -3.43
C GLN A 315 -5.01 -8.37 -4.34
N GLU A 316 -5.54 -8.53 -5.55
CA GLU A 316 -5.80 -7.40 -6.47
C GLU A 316 -6.72 -6.36 -5.86
N ILE A 317 -7.84 -6.78 -5.25
CA ILE A 317 -8.81 -5.89 -4.61
C ILE A 317 -8.14 -5.12 -3.48
N VAL A 318 -7.45 -5.82 -2.57
CA VAL A 318 -6.76 -5.20 -1.42
C VAL A 318 -5.70 -4.22 -1.90
N SER A 319 -4.83 -4.62 -2.83
CA SER A 319 -3.78 -3.75 -3.38
C SER A 319 -4.36 -2.49 -4.04
N THR A 320 -5.46 -2.64 -4.77
CA THR A 320 -6.18 -1.49 -5.36
C THR A 320 -6.70 -0.55 -4.29
N LYS A 321 -7.26 -1.08 -3.20
CA LYS A 321 -7.76 -0.27 -2.08
C LYS A 321 -6.61 0.38 -1.29
N GLU A 322 -5.47 -0.28 -1.12
CA GLU A 322 -4.28 0.31 -0.49
C GLU A 322 -3.75 1.49 -1.30
N LYS A 323 -3.64 1.33 -2.63
CA LYS A 323 -3.24 2.42 -3.53
C LYS A 323 -4.22 3.60 -3.46
N TRP A 324 -5.52 3.29 -3.45
CA TRP A 324 -6.57 4.30 -3.29
C TRP A 324 -6.44 5.02 -1.93
N ASN A 325 -6.22 4.29 -0.84
CA ASN A 325 -6.08 4.87 0.49
C ASN A 325 -4.85 5.78 0.57
N ALA A 326 -3.72 5.34 0.01
CA ALA A 326 -2.50 6.14 -0.08
C ALA A 326 -2.70 7.42 -0.91
N GLN A 327 -3.48 7.37 -1.98
CA GLN A 327 -3.80 8.53 -2.83
C GLN A 327 -4.57 9.63 -2.08
N TYR A 328 -5.50 9.26 -1.20
CA TYR A 328 -6.36 10.22 -0.49
C TYR A 328 -5.92 10.53 0.95
N LYS A 329 -4.89 9.83 1.44
CA LYS A 329 -4.28 10.11 2.74
C LYS A 329 -3.82 11.57 2.78
N THR A 330 -4.20 12.28 3.84
CA THR A 330 -3.94 13.71 3.98
C THR A 330 -3.18 13.97 5.28
N ALA A 331 -2.07 14.69 5.20
CA ALA A 331 -1.39 15.17 6.40
C ALA A 331 -2.20 16.32 7.03
N ILE A 332 -2.46 16.23 8.33
CA ILE A 332 -3.17 17.27 9.09
C ILE A 332 -2.32 17.75 10.26
N ASN A 333 -2.47 19.04 10.62
CA ASN A 333 -1.86 19.58 11.81
C ASN A 333 -2.73 19.21 13.04
N LYS A 334 -2.25 18.22 13.81
CA LYS A 334 -2.97 17.68 14.98
C LYS A 334 -3.11 18.70 16.12
N GLU A 335 -2.14 19.61 16.30
CA GLU A 335 -2.21 20.66 17.32
C GLU A 335 -3.30 21.68 16.98
N GLU A 336 -3.34 22.12 15.72
CA GLU A 336 -4.36 23.05 15.23
C GLU A 336 -5.76 22.45 15.25
N LEU A 337 -5.89 21.16 14.95
CA LEU A 337 -7.16 20.44 15.07
C LEU A 337 -7.65 20.45 16.52
N TRP A 338 -6.77 20.11 17.46
CA TRP A 338 -7.11 20.09 18.87
C TRP A 338 -7.55 21.47 19.35
N HIS A 339 -6.77 22.51 19.01
CA HIS A 339 -7.10 23.88 19.37
C HIS A 339 -8.47 24.30 18.80
N LEU A 340 -8.74 24.03 17.52
CA LEU A 340 -10.03 24.33 16.91
C LEU A 340 -11.20 23.67 17.63
N ILE A 341 -11.10 22.38 17.96
CA ILE A 341 -12.16 21.66 18.68
C ILE A 341 -12.41 22.32 20.05
N TRP A 342 -11.37 22.70 20.77
CA TRP A 342 -11.49 23.37 22.08
C TRP A 342 -12.08 24.78 22.00
N MET A 343 -11.88 25.50 20.90
CA MET A 343 -12.53 26.80 20.69
C MET A 343 -14.06 26.69 20.56
N LEU A 344 -14.57 25.51 20.24
CA LEU A 344 -16.00 25.19 20.16
C LEU A 344 -16.53 24.55 21.45
N ASN A 345 -15.80 24.63 22.56
CA ASN A 345 -16.27 24.11 23.84
C ASN A 345 -17.40 24.99 24.42
N PRO A 346 -18.62 24.47 24.62
CA PRO A 346 -19.72 25.23 25.17
C PRO A 346 -19.79 25.20 26.71
N THR A 347 -18.91 24.44 27.38
CA THR A 347 -19.02 24.15 28.82
C THR A 347 -17.74 24.47 29.59
N ASP A 348 -17.90 24.83 30.87
CA ASP A 348 -16.79 24.95 31.82
C ASP A 348 -16.32 23.58 32.35
N ASP A 349 -17.05 22.50 32.10
CA ASP A 349 -16.67 21.13 32.46
C ASP A 349 -15.65 20.57 31.45
N VAL A 350 -14.38 20.83 31.73
CA VAL A 350 -13.23 20.42 30.91
C VAL A 350 -13.14 18.90 30.75
N GLU A 351 -13.45 18.12 31.79
CA GLU A 351 -13.31 16.66 31.73
C GLU A 351 -14.41 16.04 30.86
N ALA A 352 -15.65 16.54 30.97
CA ALA A 352 -16.73 16.11 30.10
C ALA A 352 -16.44 16.45 28.64
N PHE A 353 -15.97 17.67 28.35
CA PHE A 353 -15.67 18.07 26.98
C PHE A 353 -14.46 17.34 26.40
N LYS A 354 -13.47 16.97 27.22
CA LYS A 354 -12.29 16.23 26.76
C LYS A 354 -12.64 14.90 26.09
N LEU A 355 -13.66 14.19 26.60
CA LEU A 355 -14.14 12.94 25.97
C LEU A 355 -14.71 13.21 24.57
N THR A 356 -15.58 14.22 24.46
CA THR A 356 -16.14 14.68 23.18
C THR A 356 -15.05 15.12 22.21
N ALA A 357 -14.10 15.94 22.67
CA ALA A 357 -13.00 16.44 21.87
C ALA A 357 -12.11 15.30 21.35
N THR A 358 -11.82 14.30 22.20
CA THR A 358 -11.05 13.11 21.83
C THR A 358 -11.77 12.30 20.75
N ALA A 359 -13.09 12.09 20.88
CA ALA A 359 -13.88 11.38 19.89
C ALA A 359 -13.87 12.09 18.53
N ILE A 360 -14.05 13.42 18.51
CA ILE A 360 -14.01 14.22 17.28
C ILE A 360 -12.62 14.20 16.65
N PHE A 361 -11.57 14.37 17.47
CA PHE A 361 -10.18 14.33 17.00
C PHE A 361 -9.84 12.99 16.36
N ASN A 362 -10.15 11.87 17.03
CA ASN A 362 -9.89 10.54 16.50
C ASN A 362 -10.65 10.28 15.21
N ARG A 363 -11.90 10.75 15.10
CA ARG A 363 -12.69 10.68 13.86
C ARG A 363 -12.00 11.39 12.69
N VAL A 364 -11.46 12.60 12.92
CA VAL A 364 -10.76 13.37 11.87
C VAL A 364 -9.41 12.75 11.51
N VAL A 365 -8.65 12.28 12.50
CA VAL A 365 -7.38 11.57 12.27
C VAL A 365 -7.63 10.29 11.46
N LEU A 366 -8.70 9.55 11.77
CA LEU A 366 -9.08 8.36 11.01
C LEU A 366 -9.36 8.71 9.54
N ALA A 367 -10.15 9.76 9.27
CA ALA A 367 -10.44 10.21 7.90
C ALA A 367 -9.18 10.68 7.13
N ALA A 368 -8.21 11.24 7.85
CA ALA A 368 -6.96 11.73 7.29
C ALA A 368 -5.95 10.61 6.99
N GLU A 369 -5.78 9.66 7.91
CA GLU A 369 -4.76 8.61 7.84
C GLU A 369 -5.25 7.33 7.14
N TYR A 370 -6.56 7.03 7.26
CA TYR A 370 -7.21 5.82 6.74
C TYR A 370 -8.56 6.17 6.05
N PRO A 371 -8.56 7.01 5.01
CA PRO A 371 -9.79 7.44 4.33
C PRO A 371 -10.65 6.27 3.85
N TYR A 372 -10.06 5.14 3.44
CA TYR A 372 -10.83 3.99 2.99
C TYR A 372 -11.64 3.37 4.14
N ALA A 373 -10.99 3.14 5.29
CA ALA A 373 -11.64 2.62 6.47
C ALA A 373 -12.71 3.59 7.00
N TYR A 374 -12.43 4.89 6.99
CA TYR A 374 -13.40 5.94 7.36
C TYR A 374 -14.67 5.85 6.49
N ILE A 375 -14.50 5.88 5.17
CA ILE A 375 -15.60 6.00 4.20
C ILE A 375 -16.41 4.70 4.10
N HIS A 376 -15.73 3.55 4.08
CA HIS A 376 -16.37 2.29 3.70
C HIS A 376 -16.59 1.32 4.86
N ASN A 377 -16.06 1.60 6.07
CA ASN A 377 -16.17 0.68 7.20
C ASN A 377 -16.67 1.36 8.48
N THR A 378 -15.99 2.39 8.97
CA THR A 378 -16.30 2.98 10.30
C THR A 378 -17.51 3.92 10.27
N TYR A 379 -17.62 4.76 9.25
CA TYR A 379 -18.67 5.79 9.14
C TYR A 379 -19.40 5.67 7.80
N GLN A 380 -19.75 4.44 7.40
CA GLN A 380 -20.35 4.16 6.09
C GLN A 380 -21.64 4.95 5.86
N ASP A 381 -22.59 4.91 6.78
CA ASP A 381 -23.88 5.59 6.64
C ASP A 381 -23.73 7.11 6.49
N ASP A 382 -22.88 7.73 7.33
CA ASP A 382 -22.57 9.17 7.24
C ASP A 382 -21.89 9.48 5.90
N SER A 383 -20.95 8.65 5.47
CA SER A 383 -20.19 8.83 4.24
C SER A 383 -21.06 8.69 2.99
N GLU A 384 -22.00 7.74 2.99
CA GLU A 384 -23.00 7.55 1.93
C GLU A 384 -23.95 8.74 1.86
N LYS A 385 -24.48 9.21 3.01
CA LYS A 385 -25.30 10.43 3.08
C LYS A 385 -24.56 11.63 2.46
N ARG A 386 -23.23 11.70 2.63
CA ARG A 386 -22.37 12.80 2.17
C ARG A 386 -21.82 12.60 0.76
N GLY A 387 -22.01 11.44 0.13
CA GLY A 387 -21.44 11.12 -1.18
C GLY A 387 -19.90 11.05 -1.20
N LEU A 388 -19.28 10.71 -0.05
CA LEU A 388 -17.81 10.73 0.08
C LEU A 388 -17.10 9.69 -0.78
N ALA A 389 -17.77 8.62 -1.19
CA ALA A 389 -17.20 7.64 -2.11
C ALA A 389 -16.81 8.27 -3.46
N ASP A 390 -17.60 9.23 -3.95
CA ASP A 390 -17.36 9.95 -5.20
C ASP A 390 -16.47 11.18 -5.01
N ALA A 391 -16.33 11.67 -3.76
CA ALA A 391 -15.54 12.85 -3.42
C ALA A 391 -14.64 12.66 -2.19
N PRO A 392 -13.66 11.71 -2.20
CA PRO A 392 -12.90 11.34 -1.00
C PRO A 392 -12.00 12.45 -0.46
N ALA A 393 -11.63 13.41 -1.31
CA ALA A 393 -10.83 14.58 -0.92
C ALA A 393 -11.50 15.48 0.14
N PHE A 394 -12.81 15.29 0.38
CA PHE A 394 -13.58 15.98 1.41
C PHE A 394 -13.73 15.18 2.72
N SER A 395 -13.08 14.02 2.85
CA SER A 395 -13.20 13.17 4.05
C SER A 395 -12.86 13.93 5.34
N VAL A 396 -11.76 14.69 5.36
CA VAL A 396 -11.29 15.45 6.54
C VAL A 396 -12.28 16.55 6.97
N PRO A 397 -12.68 17.52 6.11
CA PRO A 397 -13.65 18.54 6.50
C PRO A 397 -14.99 17.94 6.95
N ILE A 398 -15.48 16.92 6.24
CA ILE A 398 -16.75 16.27 6.59
C ILE A 398 -16.64 15.49 7.89
N ALA A 399 -15.52 14.80 8.15
CA ALA A 399 -15.29 14.10 9.41
C ALA A 399 -15.32 15.04 10.62
N LEU A 400 -14.75 16.25 10.48
CA LEU A 400 -14.78 17.27 11.52
C LEU A 400 -16.23 17.75 11.76
N LEU A 401 -16.94 18.09 10.71
CA LEU A 401 -18.30 18.61 10.81
C LEU A 401 -19.28 17.57 11.33
N ASP A 402 -19.24 16.34 10.83
CA ASP A 402 -20.10 15.27 11.31
C ASP A 402 -19.76 14.86 12.75
N GLY A 403 -18.47 14.91 13.14
CA GLY A 403 -18.07 14.71 14.52
C GLY A 403 -18.63 15.79 15.46
N LEU A 404 -18.61 17.05 15.03
CA LEU A 404 -19.20 18.15 15.79
C LEU A 404 -20.73 18.05 15.83
N LEU A 405 -21.39 17.69 14.72
CA LEU A 405 -22.83 17.48 14.62
C LEU A 405 -23.30 16.33 15.52
N SER A 406 -22.57 15.20 15.55
CA SER A 406 -22.95 14.03 16.36
C SER A 406 -22.92 14.31 17.86
N HIS A 407 -22.20 15.36 18.28
CA HIS A 407 -22.12 15.81 19.67
C HIS A 407 -22.94 17.09 19.93
N GLY A 408 -23.76 17.53 18.97
CA GLY A 408 -24.64 18.70 19.12
C GLY A 408 -23.90 20.04 19.19
N LEU A 409 -22.62 20.09 18.80
CA LEU A 409 -21.81 21.31 18.81
C LEU A 409 -22.08 22.21 17.59
N LEU A 410 -22.76 21.67 16.58
CA LEU A 410 -23.25 22.33 15.38
C LEU A 410 -24.69 21.93 15.11
N ALA A 411 -25.38 22.69 14.25
CA ALA A 411 -26.67 22.31 13.70
C ALA A 411 -26.63 22.29 12.17
N GLU A 412 -27.15 21.23 11.54
CA GLU A 412 -27.33 21.15 10.10
C GLU A 412 -28.80 21.44 9.77
N ILE A 413 -29.06 22.53 9.04
CA ILE A 413 -30.39 22.97 8.65
C ILE A 413 -30.54 22.89 7.12
N PRO A 414 -31.54 22.16 6.60
CA PRO A 414 -31.80 22.08 5.16
C PRO A 414 -32.20 23.41 4.55
N VAL A 415 -31.63 23.75 3.38
CA VAL A 415 -31.94 24.99 2.63
C VAL A 415 -33.34 25.01 1.98
N HIS A 416 -34.05 23.88 2.02
CA HIS A 416 -35.32 23.68 1.32
C HIS A 416 -36.50 23.44 2.26
N ARG A 417 -36.27 23.37 3.58
CA ARG A 417 -37.33 23.19 4.58
C ARG A 417 -37.63 24.49 5.32
N PRO A 418 -38.90 24.75 5.66
CA PRO A 418 -39.27 25.92 6.46
C PRO A 418 -38.45 26.01 7.75
N LEU A 419 -38.02 27.21 8.13
CA LEU A 419 -37.29 27.40 9.39
C LEU A 419 -38.14 27.00 10.60
N ALA A 420 -39.46 27.14 10.55
CA ALA A 420 -40.33 26.67 11.63
C ALA A 420 -40.18 25.18 11.95
N ASP A 421 -39.86 24.35 10.95
CA ASP A 421 -39.65 22.90 11.14
C ASP A 421 -38.27 22.60 11.73
N GLU A 422 -37.30 23.50 11.55
CA GLU A 422 -35.88 23.31 11.89
C GLU A 422 -35.41 24.19 13.07
N ILE A 423 -36.28 25.09 13.57
CA ILE A 423 -35.96 26.04 14.64
C ILE A 423 -35.54 25.33 15.93
N THR A 424 -36.05 24.13 16.18
CA THR A 424 -35.67 23.33 17.35
C THR A 424 -34.18 23.01 17.35
N ALA A 425 -33.60 22.64 16.20
CA ALA A 425 -32.17 22.35 16.10
C ALA A 425 -31.34 23.61 16.34
N LEU A 426 -31.76 24.76 15.78
CA LEU A 426 -31.10 26.04 16.01
C LEU A 426 -31.16 26.47 17.49
N ASN A 427 -32.30 26.26 18.14
CA ASN A 427 -32.51 26.59 19.55
C ASN A 427 -31.72 25.68 20.50
N GLN A 428 -31.56 24.39 20.16
CA GLN A 428 -30.68 23.49 20.91
C GLN A 428 -29.24 24.01 20.91
N LEU A 429 -28.75 24.45 19.75
CA LEU A 429 -27.42 25.05 19.63
C LEU A 429 -27.29 26.34 20.47
N GLY A 430 -28.23 27.27 20.34
CA GLY A 430 -28.23 28.51 21.13
C GLY A 430 -28.32 28.28 22.64
N THR A 431 -29.11 27.28 23.06
CA THR A 431 -29.26 26.92 24.46
C THR A 431 -27.96 26.33 25.01
N LEU A 432 -27.28 25.48 24.21
CA LEU A 432 -26.03 24.85 24.60
C LEU A 432 -24.92 25.88 24.87
N TYR A 433 -24.72 26.86 23.99
CA TYR A 433 -23.62 27.82 24.12
C TYR A 433 -23.94 29.01 25.01
N TRP A 434 -25.16 29.53 24.96
CA TRP A 434 -25.50 30.82 25.60
C TRP A 434 -26.80 30.78 26.41
N ASN A 435 -27.38 29.60 26.64
CA ASN A 435 -28.68 29.43 27.29
C ASN A 435 -29.77 30.35 26.67
N THR A 436 -29.73 30.49 25.34
CA THR A 436 -30.62 31.37 24.58
C THR A 436 -31.45 30.59 23.55
N THR A 437 -32.59 31.15 23.16
CA THR A 437 -33.41 30.63 22.07
C THR A 437 -33.69 31.72 21.05
N PHE A 438 -33.69 31.33 19.79
CA PHE A 438 -33.96 32.18 18.65
C PHE A 438 -35.45 32.17 18.35
N GLN A 439 -35.95 33.35 17.99
CA GLN A 439 -37.27 33.53 17.42
C GLN A 439 -37.13 33.67 15.90
N TYR A 440 -38.19 33.30 15.17
CA TYR A 440 -38.26 33.54 13.74
C TYR A 440 -39.45 34.46 13.42
N PRO A 441 -39.30 35.40 12.47
CA PRO A 441 -40.43 36.17 11.95
C PRO A 441 -41.47 35.26 11.30
N GLU A 442 -42.75 35.66 11.31
CA GLU A 442 -43.86 34.88 10.73
C GLU A 442 -43.63 34.50 9.25
N SER A 443 -42.87 35.32 8.50
CA SER A 443 -42.48 35.02 7.12
C SER A 443 -41.66 33.72 6.96
N TYR A 444 -40.96 33.29 8.02
CA TYR A 444 -40.16 32.07 8.06
C TYR A 444 -40.94 30.85 8.57
N ALA A 445 -42.25 30.99 8.82
CA ALA A 445 -43.12 29.85 9.13
C ALA A 445 -43.25 28.86 7.96
N SER A 446 -43.08 29.35 6.72
CA SER A 446 -43.17 28.55 5.49
C SER A 446 -41.99 28.75 4.54
N THR A 447 -40.99 29.53 4.94
CA THR A 447 -39.81 29.86 4.13
C THR A 447 -38.57 29.26 4.79
N PRO A 448 -37.63 28.69 4.02
CA PRO A 448 -36.38 28.19 4.56
C PRO A 448 -35.51 29.31 5.12
N ILE A 449 -34.52 28.91 5.92
CA ILE A 449 -33.45 29.82 6.35
C ILE A 449 -32.67 30.33 5.12
N ASP A 450 -32.31 31.61 5.14
CA ASP A 450 -31.51 32.25 4.10
C ASP A 450 -30.49 33.24 4.69
N ALA A 451 -29.77 33.95 3.81
CA ALA A 451 -28.80 34.97 4.23
C ALA A 451 -29.44 36.14 4.99
N GLN A 452 -30.67 36.55 4.64
CA GLN A 452 -31.35 37.68 5.29
C GLN A 452 -31.73 37.34 6.72
N TYR A 453 -32.20 36.11 6.98
CA TYR A 453 -32.44 35.64 8.34
C TYR A 453 -31.17 35.65 9.18
N LEU A 454 -30.06 35.14 8.63
CA LEU A 454 -28.78 35.11 9.34
C LEU A 454 -28.27 36.52 9.68
N GLN A 455 -28.36 37.47 8.75
CA GLN A 455 -28.05 38.89 9.02
C GLN A 455 -28.94 39.47 10.12
N PHE A 456 -30.26 39.20 10.05
CA PHE A 456 -31.20 39.64 11.08
C PHE A 456 -30.82 39.10 12.46
N VAL A 457 -30.59 37.79 12.60
CA VAL A 457 -30.23 37.19 13.90
C VAL A 457 -28.88 37.70 14.39
N ASN A 458 -27.86 37.75 13.55
CA ASN A 458 -26.53 38.23 13.93
C ASN A 458 -26.55 39.71 14.34
N SER A 459 -27.35 40.56 13.71
CA SER A 459 -27.52 41.95 14.15
C SER A 459 -28.03 42.08 15.59
N GLN A 460 -28.85 41.12 16.05
CA GLN A 460 -29.36 41.09 17.42
C GLN A 460 -28.32 40.53 18.41
N LEU A 461 -27.54 39.55 17.98
CA LEU A 461 -26.52 38.89 18.80
C LEU A 461 -25.26 39.73 19.00
N GLN A 462 -24.95 40.63 18.08
CA GLN A 462 -23.72 41.43 18.10
C GLN A 462 -23.56 42.23 19.40
N GLN A 463 -24.65 42.74 19.98
CA GLN A 463 -24.63 43.48 21.25
C GLN A 463 -24.17 42.63 22.45
N TYR A 464 -24.22 41.31 22.32
CA TYR A 464 -23.81 40.33 23.33
C TYR A 464 -22.46 39.68 23.03
N GLU A 465 -21.73 40.18 22.01
CA GLU A 465 -20.48 39.57 21.51
C GLU A 465 -20.66 38.10 21.05
N MET A 466 -21.86 37.76 20.57
CA MET A 466 -22.25 36.44 20.08
C MET A 466 -22.49 36.47 18.57
N GLY A 467 -22.29 35.34 17.89
CA GLY A 467 -22.59 35.22 16.46
C GLY A 467 -22.83 33.80 15.99
N ILE A 468 -23.77 33.65 15.05
CA ILE A 468 -23.98 32.41 14.30
C ILE A 468 -23.23 32.53 12.98
N ILE A 469 -22.33 31.57 12.73
CA ILE A 469 -21.60 31.48 11.47
C ILE A 469 -22.12 30.30 10.66
N ARG A 470 -22.14 30.48 9.33
CA ARG A 470 -22.33 29.37 8.40
C ARG A 470 -20.97 28.73 8.11
N LEU A 471 -20.89 27.42 8.26
CA LEU A 471 -19.78 26.58 7.84
C LEU A 471 -20.13 25.95 6.49
N ASN A 472 -19.23 26.05 5.53
CA ASN A 472 -19.41 25.55 4.18
C ASN A 472 -18.24 24.62 3.79
N PRO A 473 -18.43 23.29 3.89
CA PRO A 473 -17.48 22.32 3.36
C PRO A 473 -17.70 22.00 1.87
N GLY A 474 -18.58 22.73 1.16
CA GLY A 474 -18.99 22.43 -0.21
C GLY A 474 -20.28 21.62 -0.34
N ILE A 475 -21.17 21.66 0.68
CA ILE A 475 -22.45 20.97 0.67
C ILE A 475 -23.64 21.93 0.63
N ASP A 476 -24.78 21.47 0.13
CA ASP A 476 -25.97 22.28 -0.12
C ASP A 476 -26.91 22.38 1.11
N ASN A 477 -26.33 22.62 2.30
CA ASN A 477 -27.06 22.83 3.57
C ASN A 477 -26.44 24.00 4.37
N TYR A 478 -27.18 24.52 5.36
CA TYR A 478 -26.61 25.42 6.36
C TYR A 478 -26.08 24.61 7.54
N ILE A 479 -24.76 24.45 7.63
CA ILE A 479 -24.14 24.00 8.88
C ILE A 479 -23.82 25.24 9.71
N LEU A 480 -24.39 25.32 10.91
CA LEU A 480 -24.33 26.51 11.75
C LEU A 480 -23.55 26.22 13.03
N ALA A 481 -22.71 27.18 13.42
CA ALA A 481 -21.99 27.18 14.69
C ALA A 481 -22.28 28.45 15.48
N CYS A 482 -22.40 28.33 16.80
CA CYS A 482 -22.40 29.46 17.72
C CYS A 482 -20.95 29.79 18.12
N ILE A 483 -20.55 31.06 18.00
CA ILE A 483 -19.20 31.51 18.34
C ILE A 483 -19.20 32.84 19.10
N PRO A 484 -18.26 33.04 20.06
CA PRO A 484 -17.96 34.38 20.56
C PRO A 484 -17.29 35.21 19.45
N LEU A 485 -17.75 36.44 19.22
CA LEU A 485 -17.23 37.27 18.10
C LEU A 485 -15.74 37.60 18.23
N ARG A 486 -15.21 37.61 19.45
CA ARG A 486 -13.76 37.77 19.69
C ARG A 486 -12.92 36.62 19.11
N GLU A 487 -13.50 35.43 18.98
CA GLU A 487 -12.84 34.22 18.45
C GLU A 487 -13.08 34.04 16.94
N LEU A 488 -13.94 34.85 16.32
CA LEU A 488 -14.37 34.69 14.93
C LEU A 488 -13.19 34.57 13.95
N THR A 489 -12.21 35.47 14.06
CA THR A 489 -11.03 35.47 13.18
C THR A 489 -10.23 34.19 13.34
N ALA A 490 -9.94 33.80 14.59
CA ALA A 490 -9.15 32.61 14.87
C ALA A 490 -9.88 31.31 14.45
N ILE A 491 -11.19 31.21 14.67
CA ILE A 491 -12.00 30.08 14.19
C ILE A 491 -12.01 30.04 12.65
N THR A 492 -12.18 31.19 11.99
CA THR A 492 -12.19 31.28 10.53
C THR A 492 -10.87 30.79 9.93
N GLU A 493 -9.74 31.27 10.47
CA GLU A 493 -8.41 30.87 10.02
C GLU A 493 -8.17 29.36 10.22
N LYS A 494 -8.55 28.81 11.38
CA LYS A 494 -8.39 27.39 11.67
C LYS A 494 -9.32 26.50 10.84
N MET A 495 -10.58 26.87 10.67
CA MET A 495 -11.53 26.14 9.81
C MET A 495 -11.01 26.06 8.36
N LEU A 496 -10.38 27.13 7.88
CA LEU A 496 -9.78 27.15 6.54
C LEU A 496 -8.61 26.16 6.39
N LEU A 497 -7.82 25.91 7.45
CA LEU A 497 -6.78 24.86 7.44
C LEU A 497 -7.37 23.47 7.16
N PHE A 498 -8.63 23.24 7.56
CA PHE A 498 -9.38 22.02 7.30
C PHE A 498 -10.31 22.12 6.09
N LYS A 499 -10.12 23.15 5.23
CA LYS A 499 -10.90 23.40 4.01
C LYS A 499 -12.40 23.68 4.25
N ILE A 500 -12.75 24.21 5.40
CA ILE A 500 -14.11 24.64 5.72
C ILE A 500 -14.16 26.17 5.60
N GLN A 501 -14.96 26.67 4.67
CA GLN A 501 -15.20 28.11 4.56
C GLN A 501 -16.20 28.55 5.63
N THR A 502 -16.02 29.77 6.14
CA THR A 502 -16.90 30.33 7.16
C THR A 502 -17.49 31.66 6.66
N ASP A 503 -18.81 31.78 6.72
CA ASP A 503 -19.50 33.02 6.37
C ASP A 503 -20.18 33.58 7.63
N TYR A 504 -19.69 34.74 8.09
CA TYR A 504 -20.37 35.55 9.08
C TYR A 504 -21.15 36.67 8.38
N LEU A 505 -22.47 36.58 8.42
CA LEU A 505 -23.37 37.50 7.73
C LEU A 505 -23.92 38.53 8.72
N ILE A 506 -23.59 39.81 8.51
CA ILE A 506 -24.14 40.98 9.20
C ILE A 506 -24.88 41.87 8.20
#